data_AF-A0A3N4API1-F1
#
_entry.id   AF-A0A3N4API1-F1
#
_cell.length_a   1.000
_cell.length_b   1.000
_cell.length_c   1.000
_cell.angle_alpha   90.00
_cell.angle_beta   90.00
_cell.angle_gamma   90.00
#
_symmetry.space_group_name_H-M   'P 1'
#
loop_
_entity.id
_entity.type
_entity.pdbx_description
1 polymer ?
#
loop_
_entity_poly.entity_id
_entity_poly.type
_entity_poly.pdbx_seq_one_letter_code
_entity_poly.pdbx_strand_id
1 'polypeptide(L)'
;MGGSVGVESQVGEGSTFWLRLPSGENDDSVTTSASPVLQPDSLAVAGSEENTRTVLYIEDNPANLKLIARILQRYDGAHLLTTSSGMEGFAMAKERQPDIVLLDINLPDTDGYSVLRNLKASEDTADIPVVALTANAMHSEVRRGKHAGFDEYLTKPISVDELLATLEKYLR
;
A
#
# COMPACT_ATOMS: atom_id res chain seq x y z
N MET A 1 -12.31 -23.47 -24.87
CA MET A 1 -11.65 -22.83 -23.71
C MET A 1 -10.22 -23.39 -23.57
N GLY A 2 -9.33 -23.14 -24.53
CA GLY A 2 -8.05 -23.86 -24.72
C GLY A 2 -6.92 -23.54 -23.74
N GLY A 3 -7.22 -23.48 -22.44
CA GLY A 3 -6.21 -23.39 -21.38
C GLY A 3 -5.79 -24.75 -20.84
N SER A 4 -4.74 -24.77 -20.02
CA SER A 4 -4.30 -25.94 -19.26
C SER A 4 -4.18 -25.64 -17.77
N VAL A 5 -4.38 -26.64 -16.94
CA VAL A 5 -4.19 -26.59 -15.48
C VAL A 5 -3.26 -27.71 -15.08
N GLY A 6 -2.41 -27.49 -14.09
CA GLY A 6 -1.49 -28.50 -13.60
C GLY A 6 -1.09 -28.29 -12.15
N VAL A 7 -0.47 -29.33 -11.59
CA VAL A 7 0.08 -29.33 -10.23
C VAL A 7 1.43 -30.03 -10.25
N GLU A 8 2.38 -29.46 -9.54
CA GLU A 8 3.66 -30.08 -9.22
C GLU A 8 3.73 -30.21 -7.70
N SER A 9 4.01 -31.42 -7.20
CA SER A 9 4.01 -31.67 -5.75
C SER A 9 5.12 -32.64 -5.37
N GLN A 10 5.82 -32.30 -4.28
CA GLN A 10 6.83 -33.14 -3.66
C GLN A 10 6.50 -33.27 -2.16
N VAL A 11 6.43 -34.52 -1.68
CA VAL A 11 6.07 -34.81 -0.29
C VAL A 11 7.10 -34.17 0.64
N GLY A 12 6.65 -33.27 1.51
CA GLY A 12 7.51 -32.53 2.44
C GLY A 12 7.99 -31.16 1.95
N GLU A 13 7.81 -30.82 0.67
CA GLU A 13 8.24 -29.53 0.09
C GLU A 13 7.06 -28.65 -0.36
N GLY A 14 5.88 -29.24 -0.50
CA GLY A 14 4.63 -28.53 -0.83
C GLY A 14 4.13 -28.82 -2.24
N SER A 15 3.16 -28.03 -2.68
CA SER A 15 2.53 -28.17 -3.99
C SER A 15 2.42 -26.81 -4.68
N THR A 16 2.78 -26.77 -5.97
CA THR A 16 2.59 -25.62 -6.86
C THR A 16 1.47 -25.93 -7.84
N PHE A 17 0.44 -25.10 -7.86
CA PHE A 17 -0.67 -25.18 -8.81
C PHE A 17 -0.50 -24.09 -9.86
N TRP A 18 -0.74 -24.42 -11.13
CA TRP A 18 -0.66 -23.45 -12.21
C TRP A 18 -1.85 -23.58 -13.17
N LEU A 19 -2.24 -22.44 -13.73
CA LEU A 19 -3.24 -22.31 -14.78
C LEU A 19 -2.61 -21.53 -15.93
N ARG A 20 -2.70 -22.07 -17.15
CA ARG A 20 -2.31 -21.39 -18.40
C ARG A 20 -3.59 -21.14 -19.19
N LEU A 21 -3.90 -19.87 -19.43
CA LEU A 21 -5.00 -19.49 -20.29
C LEU A 21 -4.44 -19.03 -21.65
N PRO A 22 -5.11 -19.36 -22.78
CA PRO A 22 -4.72 -18.80 -24.07
C PRO A 22 -4.99 -17.29 -24.00
N SER A 23 -3.95 -16.48 -24.18
CA SER A 23 -4.14 -15.04 -24.34
C SER A 23 -4.87 -14.83 -25.66
N GLY A 24 -6.03 -14.16 -25.64
CA GLY A 24 -6.62 -13.65 -26.87
C GLY A 24 -5.63 -12.65 -27.47
N GLU A 25 -5.28 -12.83 -28.74
CA GLU A 25 -4.60 -11.79 -29.51
C GLU A 25 -5.59 -10.62 -29.66
N ASN A 26 -5.51 -9.65 -28.77
CA ASN A 26 -5.82 -8.28 -29.15
C ASN A 26 -4.59 -7.76 -29.87
N ASP A 27 -4.73 -7.56 -31.17
CA ASP A 27 -3.76 -6.88 -32.02
C ASP A 27 -3.56 -5.45 -31.53
N ASP A 28 -2.49 -5.25 -30.76
CA ASP A 28 -1.77 -3.99 -30.70
C ASP A 28 -0.29 -4.32 -30.50
N SER A 29 0.43 -4.33 -31.62
CA SER A 29 1.88 -4.44 -31.68
C SER A 29 2.56 -3.44 -30.74
N VAL A 30 3.16 -3.92 -29.66
CA VAL A 30 4.22 -3.17 -28.95
C VAL A 30 5.50 -3.97 -28.99
N THR A 31 6.32 -3.59 -29.96
CA THR A 31 7.70 -4.03 -30.18
C THR A 31 8.54 -3.92 -28.90
N THR A 32 9.19 -5.04 -28.60
CA THR A 32 10.27 -5.20 -27.63
C THR A 32 11.34 -4.12 -27.76
N SER A 33 11.76 -3.53 -26.64
CA SER A 33 13.15 -3.08 -26.48
C SER A 33 13.53 -3.06 -25.00
N ALA A 34 14.64 -3.74 -24.74
CA ALA A 34 15.26 -3.99 -23.46
C ALA A 34 15.44 -2.73 -22.60
N SER A 35 15.20 -2.85 -21.29
CA SER A 35 15.63 -1.86 -20.30
C SER A 35 17.15 -1.96 -20.10
N PRO A 36 17.92 -0.87 -20.26
CA PRO A 36 19.25 -0.80 -19.72
C PRO A 36 19.20 -0.46 -18.22
N VAL A 37 20.16 -1.09 -17.54
CA VAL A 37 20.76 -0.86 -16.23
C VAL A 37 20.57 0.54 -15.60
N LEU A 38 20.27 0.50 -14.30
CA LEU A 38 20.32 1.59 -13.30
C LEU A 38 21.57 2.49 -13.43
N GLN A 39 21.40 3.82 -13.28
CA GLN A 39 22.04 4.64 -12.22
C GLN A 39 21.64 6.14 -12.28
N PRO A 40 21.90 6.92 -11.21
CA PRO A 40 21.06 8.00 -10.71
C PRO A 40 21.54 9.41 -11.13
N ASP A 41 20.82 10.39 -10.60
CA ASP A 41 21.08 11.83 -10.54
C ASP A 41 20.42 12.73 -11.59
N SER A 42 19.52 13.53 -11.01
CA SER A 42 19.27 14.95 -11.26
C SER A 42 19.07 15.39 -12.69
N LEU A 43 17.82 15.76 -12.99
CA LEU A 43 17.51 17.06 -13.59
C LEU A 43 16.10 17.45 -13.13
N ALA A 44 16.05 18.52 -12.32
CA ALA A 44 14.82 19.18 -11.92
C ALA A 44 14.01 19.55 -13.17
N VAL A 45 12.79 19.01 -13.24
CA VAL A 45 11.76 19.52 -14.14
C VAL A 45 10.80 20.29 -13.26
N ALA A 46 10.96 21.62 -13.26
CA ALA A 46 9.99 22.55 -12.74
C ALA A 46 8.70 22.43 -13.58
N GLY A 47 7.81 21.54 -13.16
CA GLY A 47 6.43 21.44 -13.60
C GLY A 47 5.55 21.49 -12.36
N SER A 48 4.90 22.63 -12.13
CA SER A 48 3.80 22.85 -11.18
C SER A 48 3.79 21.95 -9.92
N GLU A 49 4.53 22.35 -8.88
CA GLU A 49 4.38 21.81 -7.51
C GLU A 49 3.09 22.32 -6.83
N GLU A 50 1.96 22.30 -7.52
CA GLU A 50 0.66 22.54 -6.90
C GLU A 50 -0.06 21.20 -6.75
N ASN A 51 -0.13 20.72 -5.50
CA ASN A 51 -0.93 19.60 -5.00
C ASN A 51 -0.44 18.15 -5.22
N THR A 52 0.86 17.86 -5.16
CA THR A 52 1.28 16.46 -4.91
C THR A 52 1.01 16.11 -3.45
N ARG A 53 0.01 15.27 -3.19
CA ARG A 53 -0.35 14.80 -1.84
C ARG A 53 0.55 13.67 -1.39
N THR A 54 0.93 13.63 -0.12
CA THR A 54 1.84 12.62 0.42
C THR A 54 1.08 11.53 1.15
N VAL A 55 1.28 10.28 0.73
CA VAL A 55 0.78 9.06 1.39
C VAL A 55 1.93 8.42 2.13
N LEU A 56 1.79 8.20 3.43
CA LEU A 56 2.72 7.38 4.20
C LEU A 56 2.15 5.98 4.37
N TYR A 57 2.91 4.97 3.95
CA TYR A 57 2.54 3.57 4.12
C TYR A 57 3.49 2.83 5.08
N ILE A 58 2.94 2.28 6.16
CA ILE A 58 3.66 1.58 7.21
C ILE A 58 3.29 0.08 7.17
N GLU A 59 4.22 -0.75 6.71
CA GLU A 59 4.01 -2.19 6.46
C GLU A 59 5.35 -2.93 6.43
N ASP A 60 5.43 -4.08 7.09
CA ASP A 60 6.66 -4.89 7.16
C ASP A 60 6.81 -5.89 6.01
N ASN A 61 5.71 -6.25 5.33
CA ASN A 61 5.75 -7.18 4.23
C ASN A 61 6.22 -6.52 2.92
N PRO A 62 7.38 -6.92 2.36
CA PRO A 62 7.95 -6.31 1.15
C PRO A 62 7.09 -6.53 -0.10
N ALA A 63 6.29 -7.61 -0.15
CA ALA A 63 5.37 -7.86 -1.26
C ALA A 63 4.23 -6.84 -1.27
N ASN A 64 3.69 -6.50 -0.10
CA ASN A 64 2.64 -5.50 0.07
C ASN A 64 3.17 -4.09 -0.25
N LEU A 65 4.36 -3.73 0.24
CA LEU A 65 5.03 -2.47 -0.11
C LEU A 65 5.17 -2.31 -1.64
N LYS A 66 5.64 -3.36 -2.32
CA LYS A 66 5.81 -3.36 -3.78
C LYS A 66 4.48 -3.27 -4.53
N LEU A 67 3.42 -3.90 -4.02
CA LEU A 67 2.08 -3.84 -4.58
C LEU A 67 1.54 -2.40 -4.52
N ILE A 68 1.54 -1.80 -3.33
CA ILE A 68 1.06 -0.43 -3.12
C ILE A 68 1.87 0.57 -3.94
N ALA A 69 3.20 0.46 -3.95
CA ALA A 69 4.04 1.32 -4.77
C ALA A 69 3.66 1.27 -6.27
N ARG A 70 3.35 0.09 -6.81
CA ARG A 70 2.90 -0.05 -8.22
C ARG A 70 1.52 0.54 -8.48
N ILE A 71 0.63 0.50 -7.50
CA ILE A 71 -0.71 1.09 -7.61
C ILE A 71 -0.57 2.61 -7.60
N LEU A 72 0.13 3.17 -6.61
CA LEU A 72 0.27 4.63 -6.45
C LEU A 72 1.13 5.27 -7.53
N GLN A 73 2.05 4.55 -8.16
CA GLN A 73 2.76 5.03 -9.36
C GLN A 73 1.84 5.38 -10.54
N ARG A 74 0.63 4.81 -10.57
CA ARG A 74 -0.38 5.09 -11.60
C ARG A 74 -1.44 6.08 -11.13
N TYR A 75 -1.35 6.53 -9.88
CA TYR A 75 -2.28 7.49 -9.30
C TYR A 75 -1.67 8.88 -9.40
N ASP A 76 -2.23 9.72 -10.26
CA ASP A 76 -1.73 11.07 -10.47
C ASP A 76 -1.93 11.93 -9.20
N GLY A 77 -0.93 12.73 -8.86
CA GLY A 77 -1.01 13.66 -7.73
C GLY A 77 -0.79 13.07 -6.35
N ALA A 78 -0.30 11.82 -6.23
CA ALA A 78 0.16 11.26 -4.95
C ALA A 78 1.64 10.88 -4.97
N HIS A 79 2.33 11.18 -3.88
CA HIS A 79 3.69 10.73 -3.57
C HIS A 79 3.65 9.70 -2.44
N LEU A 80 4.31 8.56 -2.60
CA LEU A 80 4.34 7.49 -1.60
C LEU A 80 5.65 7.50 -0.82
N LEU A 81 5.54 7.61 0.51
CA LEU A 81 6.58 7.30 1.49
C LEU A 81 6.31 5.93 2.11
N THR A 82 7.35 5.15 2.38
CA THR A 82 7.21 3.82 2.98
C THR A 82 8.18 3.59 4.12
N THR A 83 7.74 2.85 5.15
CA THR A 83 8.59 2.30 6.21
C THR A 83 8.04 0.96 6.69
N SER A 84 8.90 0.11 7.24
CA SER A 84 8.53 -1.19 7.79
C SER A 84 8.44 -1.21 9.32
N SER A 85 8.66 -0.07 9.98
CA SER A 85 8.59 0.05 11.45
C SER A 85 7.51 1.04 11.85
N GLY A 86 6.69 0.67 12.83
CA GLY A 86 5.68 1.57 13.37
C GLY A 86 6.29 2.78 14.09
N MET A 87 7.44 2.62 14.75
CA MET A 87 8.15 3.73 15.38
C MET A 87 8.76 4.70 14.36
N GLU A 88 9.41 4.18 13.32
CA GLU A 88 9.91 5.01 12.22
C GLU A 88 8.76 5.71 11.48
N GLY A 89 7.65 5.01 11.28
CA GLY A 89 6.44 5.56 10.67
C GLY A 89 5.86 6.73 11.48
N PHE A 90 5.82 6.64 12.80
CA PHE A 90 5.44 7.77 13.65
C PHE A 90 6.39 8.96 13.51
N ALA A 91 7.71 8.72 13.56
CA ALA A 91 8.70 9.79 13.39
C ALA A 91 8.59 10.46 12.01
N MET A 92 8.41 9.66 10.96
CA MET A 92 8.23 10.13 9.59
C MET A 92 6.94 10.92 9.43
N ALA A 93 5.83 10.49 10.06
CA ALA A 93 4.58 11.24 10.04
C ALA A 93 4.75 12.64 10.65
N LYS A 94 5.48 12.74 11.78
CA LYS A 94 5.79 14.03 12.41
C LYS A 94 6.63 14.94 11.51
N GLU A 95 7.68 14.39 10.90
CA GLU A 95 8.62 15.17 10.09
C GLU A 95 8.05 15.57 8.73
N ARG A 96 7.34 14.64 8.07
CA ARG A 96 6.92 14.76 6.67
C ARG A 96 5.48 15.22 6.49
N GLN A 97 4.67 15.21 7.56
CA GLN A 97 3.30 15.71 7.55
C GLN A 97 2.48 15.14 6.37
N PRO A 98 2.37 13.81 6.24
CA PRO A 98 1.63 13.21 5.14
C PRO A 98 0.14 13.58 5.21
N ASP A 99 -0.50 13.64 4.05
CA ASP A 99 -1.94 13.88 3.93
C ASP A 99 -2.76 12.67 4.40
N ILE A 100 -2.19 11.46 4.37
CA ILE A 100 -2.83 10.24 4.86
C ILE A 100 -1.80 9.20 5.29
N VAL A 101 -2.11 8.43 6.33
CA VAL A 101 -1.33 7.27 6.77
C VAL A 101 -2.11 5.99 6.49
N LEU A 102 -1.53 5.09 5.70
CA LEU A 102 -1.95 3.70 5.59
C LEU A 102 -1.11 2.88 6.58
N LEU A 103 -1.75 2.21 7.52
CA LEU A 103 -1.07 1.55 8.64
C LEU A 103 -1.50 0.10 8.77
N ASP A 104 -0.55 -0.84 8.66
CA ASP A 104 -0.79 -2.20 9.08
C ASP A 104 -1.00 -2.27 10.61
N ILE A 105 -2.01 -3.03 11.04
CA ILE A 105 -2.24 -3.29 12.46
C ILE A 105 -1.15 -4.21 13.01
N ASN A 106 -0.68 -5.17 12.22
CA ASN A 106 0.22 -6.23 12.67
C ASN A 106 1.67 -5.96 12.28
N LEU A 107 2.31 -4.97 12.92
CA LEU A 107 3.74 -4.72 12.73
C LEU A 107 4.58 -5.54 13.74
N PRO A 108 5.81 -5.94 13.38
CA PRO A 108 6.65 -6.77 14.23
C PRO A 108 7.23 -6.02 15.44
N ASP A 109 7.41 -4.70 15.33
CA ASP A 109 8.01 -3.87 16.36
C ASP A 109 6.98 -3.27 17.34
N THR A 110 5.75 -3.03 16.88
CA THR A 110 4.68 -2.44 17.69
C THR A 110 3.31 -2.79 17.14
N ASP A 111 2.29 -2.70 17.99
CA ASP A 111 0.91 -2.81 17.54
C ASP A 111 0.49 -1.50 16.82
N GLY A 112 -0.13 -1.59 15.64
CA GLY A 112 -0.64 -0.44 14.89
C GLY A 112 -1.61 0.42 15.70
N TYR A 113 -2.36 -0.15 16.66
CA TYR A 113 -3.16 0.66 17.61
C TYR A 113 -2.30 1.60 18.46
N SER A 114 -1.06 1.20 18.78
CA SER A 114 -0.13 2.04 19.54
C SER A 114 0.44 3.18 18.70
N VAL A 115 0.73 2.92 17.42
CA VAL A 115 1.13 3.96 16.46
C VAL A 115 0.02 4.99 16.30
N LEU A 116 -1.23 4.54 16.13
CA LEU A 116 -2.39 5.43 16.09
C LEU A 116 -2.48 6.31 17.33
N ARG A 117 -2.36 5.73 18.53
CA ARG A 117 -2.41 6.52 19.77
C ARG A 117 -1.34 7.60 19.81
N ASN A 118 -0.12 7.30 19.36
CA ASN A 118 0.95 8.28 19.30
C ASN A 118 0.66 9.39 18.27
N LEU A 119 0.16 9.03 17.09
CA LEU A 119 -0.25 9.99 16.06
C LEU A 119 -1.35 10.93 16.56
N LYS A 120 -2.39 10.39 17.20
CA LYS A 120 -3.52 11.17 17.71
C LYS A 120 -3.20 11.97 18.98
N ALA A 121 -2.14 11.61 19.72
CA ALA A 121 -1.70 12.34 20.91
C ALA A 121 -0.77 13.52 20.62
N SER A 122 -0.19 13.59 19.41
CA SER A 122 0.70 14.68 19.01
C SER A 122 -0.09 15.73 18.21
N GLU A 123 -0.06 16.99 18.63
CA GLU A 123 -0.77 18.10 17.96
C GLU A 123 -0.41 18.18 16.47
N ASP A 124 0.87 17.96 16.13
CA ASP A 124 1.36 17.99 14.75
C ASP A 124 0.79 16.87 13.86
N THR A 125 0.21 15.80 14.40
CA THR A 125 -0.21 14.63 13.60
C THR A 125 -1.64 14.19 13.89
N ALA A 126 -2.34 14.85 14.83
CA ALA A 126 -3.64 14.41 15.30
C ALA A 126 -4.72 14.44 14.21
N ASP A 127 -4.62 15.42 13.31
CA ASP A 127 -5.57 15.64 12.22
C ASP A 127 -5.27 14.77 10.99
N ILE A 128 -4.12 14.09 10.94
CA ILE A 128 -3.78 13.23 9.81
C ILE A 128 -4.72 12.02 9.81
N PRO A 129 -5.44 11.74 8.71
CA PRO A 129 -6.30 10.57 8.62
C PRO A 129 -5.47 9.29 8.61
N VAL A 130 -5.87 8.33 9.44
CA VAL A 130 -5.20 7.03 9.57
C VAL A 130 -6.14 5.91 9.15
N VAL A 131 -5.74 5.20 8.10
CA VAL A 131 -6.47 4.06 7.54
C VAL A 131 -5.78 2.77 7.98
N ALA A 132 -6.51 1.93 8.71
CA ALA A 132 -6.00 0.65 9.14
C ALA A 132 -6.07 -0.39 8.01
N LEU A 133 -4.99 -1.16 7.84
CA LEU A 133 -4.99 -2.38 7.05
C LEU A 133 -5.09 -3.58 7.99
N THR A 134 -6.12 -4.41 7.81
CA THR A 134 -6.36 -5.57 8.67
C THR A 134 -6.41 -6.87 7.88
N ALA A 135 -5.78 -7.93 8.37
CA ALA A 135 -5.91 -9.27 7.83
C ALA A 135 -7.28 -9.92 8.10
N ASN A 136 -8.04 -9.39 9.07
CA ASN A 136 -9.27 -9.99 9.52
C ASN A 136 -10.36 -8.93 9.68
N ALA A 137 -11.40 -9.06 8.86
CA ALA A 137 -12.55 -8.16 8.81
C ALA A 137 -13.63 -8.52 9.84
N MET A 138 -13.32 -9.34 10.86
CA MET A 138 -14.31 -9.72 11.85
C MET A 138 -14.91 -8.44 12.45
N HIS A 139 -16.24 -8.37 12.47
CA HIS A 139 -17.00 -7.21 12.93
C HIS A 139 -16.54 -6.70 14.31
N SER A 140 -15.96 -7.56 15.15
CA SER A 140 -15.35 -7.21 16.44
C SER A 140 -14.11 -6.32 16.31
N GLU A 141 -13.22 -6.57 15.35
CA GLU A 141 -12.00 -5.80 15.15
C GLU A 141 -12.29 -4.46 14.48
N VAL A 142 -13.19 -4.43 13.49
CA VAL A 142 -13.67 -3.19 12.88
C VAL A 142 -14.41 -2.32 13.91
N ARG A 143 -15.21 -2.92 14.81
CA ARG A 143 -15.86 -2.18 15.91
C ARG A 143 -14.85 -1.65 16.92
N ARG A 144 -13.94 -2.51 17.40
CA ARG A 144 -12.88 -2.13 18.36
C ARG A 144 -12.01 -1.02 17.79
N GLY A 145 -11.75 -1.08 16.50
CA GLY A 145 -10.96 -0.11 15.80
C GLY A 145 -11.67 1.23 15.55
N LYS A 146 -12.96 1.25 15.21
CA LYS A 146 -13.73 2.51 15.17
C LYS A 146 -13.74 3.22 16.53
N HIS A 147 -13.77 2.46 17.62
CA HIS A 147 -13.60 3.02 18.97
C HIS A 147 -12.16 3.47 19.27
N ALA A 148 -11.16 2.93 18.56
CA ALA A 148 -9.76 3.28 18.75
C ALA A 148 -9.36 4.58 18.05
N GLY A 149 -10.16 5.07 17.08
CA GLY A 149 -9.96 6.36 16.43
C GLY A 149 -9.28 6.31 15.06
N PHE A 150 -9.30 5.16 14.37
CA PHE A 150 -8.97 5.12 12.95
C PHE A 150 -10.13 5.68 12.12
N ASP A 151 -9.78 6.33 11.02
CA ASP A 151 -10.71 7.00 10.12
C ASP A 151 -11.35 6.00 9.14
N GLU A 152 -10.63 4.97 8.73
CA GLU A 152 -11.12 3.92 7.82
C GLU A 152 -10.38 2.58 7.98
N TYR A 153 -10.95 1.52 7.41
CA TYR A 153 -10.44 0.16 7.44
C TYR A 153 -10.46 -0.44 6.05
N LEU A 154 -9.32 -0.99 5.64
CA LEU A 154 -9.20 -1.81 4.44
C LEU A 154 -8.76 -3.22 4.83
N THR A 155 -9.39 -4.21 4.22
CA THR A 155 -9.09 -5.62 4.49
C THR A 155 -7.99 -6.12 3.57
N LYS A 156 -7.11 -6.98 4.08
CA LYS A 156 -6.15 -7.73 3.27
C LYS A 156 -6.83 -9.00 2.74
N PRO A 157 -6.61 -9.40 1.47
CA PRO A 157 -5.79 -8.71 0.47
C PRO A 157 -6.43 -7.39 0.01
N ILE A 158 -5.59 -6.36 -0.14
CA ILE A 158 -6.05 -5.00 -0.44
C ILE A 158 -6.70 -4.99 -1.83
N SER A 159 -7.98 -4.61 -1.89
CA SER A 159 -8.66 -4.32 -3.14
C SER A 159 -8.14 -3.00 -3.71
N VAL A 160 -7.71 -3.01 -4.98
CA VAL A 160 -7.23 -1.80 -5.67
C VAL A 160 -8.34 -0.75 -5.70
N ASP A 161 -9.57 -1.15 -6.01
CA ASP A 161 -10.70 -0.22 -6.11
C ASP A 161 -11.02 0.43 -4.76
N GLU A 162 -10.98 -0.34 -3.66
CA GLU A 162 -11.22 0.20 -2.32
C GLU A 162 -10.11 1.15 -1.86
N LEU A 163 -8.85 0.80 -2.17
CA LEU A 163 -7.71 1.67 -1.89
C LEU A 163 -7.83 2.99 -2.65
N LEU A 164 -8.11 2.95 -3.95
CA LEU A 164 -8.24 4.15 -4.77
C LEU A 164 -9.41 5.02 -4.30
N ALA A 165 -10.56 4.42 -3.99
CA ALA A 165 -11.70 5.15 -3.43
C ALA A 165 -11.36 5.82 -2.09
N THR A 166 -10.57 5.15 -1.25
CA THR A 166 -10.10 5.70 0.03
C THR A 166 -9.15 6.87 -0.20
N LEU A 167 -8.17 6.74 -1.10
CA LEU A 167 -7.24 7.81 -1.44
C LEU A 167 -7.99 9.02 -2.01
N GLU A 168 -8.92 8.82 -2.94
CA GLU A 168 -9.76 9.89 -3.48
C GLU A 168 -10.59 10.60 -2.40
N LYS A 169 -11.04 9.89 -1.38
CA LYS A 169 -11.83 10.47 -0.28
C LYS A 169 -11.00 11.41 0.60
N TYR A 170 -9.75 11.07 0.90
CA TYR A 170 -8.92 11.82 1.85
C TYR A 170 -7.94 12.80 1.18
N LEU A 171 -7.60 12.60 -0.09
CA LEU A 171 -6.64 13.44 -0.82
C LEU A 171 -7.29 14.57 -1.64
N ARG A 172 -8.63 14.62 -1.72
CA ARG A 172 -9.39 15.65 -2.45
C ARG A 172 -9.52 16.95 -1.65
#